data_AF-A0A377YWH7-F1
#
_entry.id   AF-A0A377YWH7-F1
#
_cell.length_a   1.000
_cell.length_b   1.000
_cell.length_c   1.000
_cell.angle_alpha   90.00
_cell.angle_beta   90.00
_cell.angle_gamma   90.00
#
_symmetry.space_group_name_H-M   'P 1'
#
loop_
_entity.id
_entity.type
_entity.pdbx_description
1 polymer ?
#
loop_
_entity_poly.entity_id
_entity_poly.type
_entity_poly.pdbx_seq_one_letter_code
_entity_poly.pdbx_strand_id
1 'polypeptide(L)'
;MLGAAALVIAATILAQFWFRRYRRSRKQLLEAMARKEKLVALGHLAAGVAHEIRNPLSSIKGLAKYFAERTPPGGESHQLAQVMAKEADRLNRVVSELLELVRPPI
;
A
#
# COMPACT_ATOMS: atom_id res chain seq x y z
N MET A 1 49.53 32.28 23.63
CA MET A 1 48.55 32.71 22.61
C MET A 1 48.28 31.64 21.54
N LEU A 2 49.30 30.95 21.01
CA LEU A 2 49.13 29.91 19.97
C LEU A 2 48.24 28.71 20.38
N GLY A 3 48.34 28.23 21.64
CA GLY A 3 47.52 27.10 22.11
C GLY A 3 46.02 27.40 22.20
N ALA A 4 45.64 28.63 22.52
CA ALA A 4 44.24 29.05 22.59
C ALA A 4 43.61 29.12 21.19
N ALA A 5 44.35 29.61 20.19
CA ALA A 5 43.89 29.65 18.80
C ALA A 5 43.65 28.23 18.23
N ALA A 6 44.54 27.28 18.53
CA ALA A 6 44.39 25.89 18.11
C ALA A 6 43.13 25.23 18.70
N LEU A 7 42.83 25.48 19.97
CA LEU A 7 41.61 25.00 20.65
C LEU A 7 40.34 25.55 20.01
N VAL A 8 40.31 26.85 19.68
CA VAL A 8 39.16 27.49 19.01
C VAL A 8 38.95 26.90 17.61
N ILE A 9 40.02 26.68 16.86
CA ILE A 9 39.95 26.05 15.53
C ILE A 9 39.43 24.62 15.64
N ALA A 10 39.93 23.82 16.59
CA ALA A 10 39.46 22.46 16.81
C ALA A 10 37.97 22.44 17.21
N ALA A 11 37.54 23.32 18.12
CA ALA A 11 36.15 23.43 18.55
C ALA A 11 35.22 23.84 17.40
N THR A 12 35.63 24.78 16.55
CA THR A 12 34.84 25.21 15.39
C THR A 12 34.73 24.12 14.32
N ILE A 13 35.81 23.38 14.04
CA ILE A 13 35.79 22.23 13.12
C ILE A 13 34.84 21.14 13.65
N LEU A 14 34.94 20.80 14.93
CA LEU A 14 34.03 19.83 15.55
C LEU A 14 32.58 20.32 15.49
N ALA A 15 32.32 21.58 15.84
CA ALA A 15 30.99 22.17 15.76
C ALA A 15 30.43 22.11 14.33
N GLN A 16 31.23 22.47 13.32
CA GLN A 16 30.84 22.37 11.92
C GLN A 16 30.59 20.91 11.49
N PHE A 17 31.44 19.98 11.91
CA PHE A 17 31.28 18.55 11.63
C PHE A 17 29.97 18.01 12.21
N TRP A 18 29.73 18.25 13.51
CA TRP A 18 28.50 17.88 14.20
C TRP A 18 27.28 18.56 13.56
N PHE A 19 27.38 19.84 13.20
CA PHE A 19 26.28 20.55 12.56
C PHE A 19 25.93 19.99 11.18
N ARG A 20 26.94 19.66 10.36
CA ARG A 20 26.72 19.01 9.06
C ARG A 20 26.11 17.61 9.24
N ARG A 21 26.62 16.82 10.19
CA ARG A 21 26.09 15.49 10.51
C ARG A 21 24.64 15.56 10.97
N TYR A 22 24.33 16.47 11.87
CA TYR A 22 22.97 16.70 12.39
C TYR A 22 22.01 17.12 11.29
N ARG A 23 22.40 18.07 10.43
CA ARG A 23 21.59 18.48 9.27
C ARG A 23 21.31 17.32 8.31
N ARG A 24 22.30 16.49 8.03
CA ARG A 24 22.12 15.29 7.18
C ARG A 24 21.16 14.29 7.81
N SER A 25 21.34 13.98 9.10
CA SER A 25 20.45 13.06 9.82
C SER A 25 19.01 13.57 9.87
N ARG A 26 18.80 14.87 10.15
CA ARG A 26 17.46 15.47 10.13
C ARG A 26 16.82 15.40 8.75
N LYS A 27 17.58 15.72 7.69
CA LYS A 27 17.07 15.64 6.31
C LYS A 27 16.63 14.21 5.96
N GLN A 28 17.46 13.21 6.29
CA GLN A 28 17.12 11.80 6.08
C GLN A 28 15.88 11.38 6.87
N LEU A 29 15.74 11.84 8.12
CA LEU A 29 14.56 11.56 8.93
C LEU A 29 13.30 12.17 8.32
N LEU A 30 13.35 13.43 7.90
CA LEU A 30 12.21 14.10 7.25
C LEU A 30 11.82 13.43 5.94
N GLU A 31 12.79 13.05 5.11
CA GLU A 31 12.54 12.30 3.86
C GLU A 31 11.92 10.93 4.14
N ALA A 32 12.41 10.22 5.17
CA ALA A 32 11.84 8.95 5.59
C ALA A 32 10.41 9.10 6.12
N MET A 33 10.13 10.14 6.90
CA MET A 33 8.77 10.44 7.38
C MET A 33 7.83 10.78 6.24
N ALA A 34 8.21 11.67 5.34
CA ALA A 34 7.41 12.00 4.16
C ALA A 34 7.12 10.76 3.28
N ARG A 35 8.11 9.87 3.13
CA ARG A 35 7.90 8.60 2.42
C ARG A 35 6.92 7.69 3.16
N LYS A 36 6.99 7.60 4.48
CA LYS A 36 6.03 6.83 5.29
C LYS A 36 4.62 7.39 5.18
N GLU A 37 4.44 8.71 5.31
CA GLU A 37 3.14 9.36 5.14
C GLU A 37 2.53 9.09 3.76
N LYS A 38 3.35 9.17 2.70
CA LYS A 38 2.92 8.82 1.35
C LYS A 38 2.46 7.36 1.23
N LEU A 39 3.18 6.42 1.85
CA LEU A 39 2.79 5.00 1.85
C LEU A 39 1.48 4.78 2.62
N VAL A 40 1.30 5.44 3.76
CA VAL A 40 0.03 5.38 4.52
C VAL A 40 -1.13 5.94 3.71
N ALA A 41 -0.94 7.07 3.02
CA ALA A 41 -1.96 7.63 2.14
C ALA A 41 -2.31 6.68 0.98
N LEU A 42 -1.30 6.07 0.36
CA LEU A 42 -1.49 5.06 -0.69
C LEU A 42 -2.23 3.82 -0.17
N GLY A 43 -1.94 3.36 1.05
CA GLY A 43 -2.65 2.24 1.68
C GLY A 43 -4.13 2.53 1.90
N HIS A 44 -4.47 3.74 2.38
CA HIS A 44 -5.87 4.16 2.50
C HIS A 44 -6.58 4.25 1.15
N LEU A 45 -5.92 4.84 0.14
CA LEU A 45 -6.49 4.93 -1.21
C LEU A 45 -6.69 3.54 -1.83
N ALA A 46 -5.71 2.65 -1.70
CA ALA A 46 -5.81 1.27 -2.16
C ALA A 46 -6.99 0.53 -1.49
N ALA A 47 -7.18 0.71 -0.18
CA ALA A 47 -8.32 0.14 0.54
C ALA A 47 -9.67 0.64 0.00
N GLY A 48 -9.78 1.94 -0.30
CA GLY A 48 -10.98 2.53 -0.92
C GLY A 48 -11.25 1.95 -2.30
N VAL A 49 -10.24 1.94 -3.19
CA VAL A 49 -10.33 1.37 -4.54
C VAL A 49 -10.71 -0.11 -4.49
N ALA A 50 -10.10 -0.88 -3.60
CA ALA A 50 -10.42 -2.29 -3.44
C ALA A 50 -11.86 -2.53 -2.97
N HIS A 51 -12.39 -1.67 -2.09
CA HIS A 51 -13.80 -1.71 -1.71
C HIS A 51 -14.71 -1.45 -2.92
N GLU A 52 -14.41 -0.41 -3.70
CA GLU A 52 -15.17 -0.07 -4.91
C GLU A 52 -15.09 -1.14 -6.00
N ILE A 53 -14.00 -1.91 -6.10
CA ILE A 53 -13.87 -3.06 -7.02
C ILE A 53 -14.64 -4.28 -6.50
N ARG A 54 -14.62 -4.55 -5.19
CA ARG A 54 -15.36 -5.68 -4.59
C ARG A 54 -16.87 -5.55 -4.80
N ASN A 55 -17.39 -4.33 -4.90
CA ASN A 55 -18.81 -4.07 -5.12
C ASN A 55 -19.33 -4.63 -6.46
N PRO A 56 -18.83 -4.23 -7.64
CA PRO A 56 -19.25 -4.80 -8.92
C PRO A 56 -18.93 -6.29 -9.02
N LEU A 57 -17.83 -6.79 -8.44
CA LEU A 57 -17.56 -8.23 -8.40
C LEU A 57 -18.62 -9.01 -7.62
N SER A 58 -19.08 -8.46 -6.49
CA SER A 58 -20.17 -9.04 -5.71
C SER A 58 -21.48 -9.04 -6.50
N SER A 59 -21.78 -7.96 -7.21
CA SER A 59 -22.93 -7.88 -8.11
C SER A 59 -22.86 -8.90 -9.26
N ILE A 60 -21.71 -9.03 -9.93
CA ILE A 60 -21.48 -10.02 -10.99
C ILE A 60 -21.69 -11.43 -10.46
N LYS A 61 -21.12 -11.75 -9.29
CA LYS A 61 -21.31 -13.05 -8.64
C LYS A 61 -22.78 -13.30 -8.31
N GLY A 62 -23.48 -12.31 -7.78
CA GLY A 62 -24.90 -12.40 -7.44
C GLY A 62 -25.76 -12.69 -8.68
N LEU A 63 -25.55 -11.94 -9.76
CA LEU A 63 -26.22 -12.16 -11.04
C LEU A 63 -25.90 -13.54 -11.63
N ALA A 64 -24.63 -13.94 -11.62
CA ALA A 64 -24.21 -15.25 -12.10
C ALA A 64 -24.91 -16.39 -11.34
N LYS A 65 -24.96 -16.31 -10.00
CA LYS A 65 -25.71 -17.28 -9.19
C LYS A 65 -27.20 -17.29 -9.50
N TYR A 66 -27.81 -16.10 -9.61
CA TYR A 66 -29.22 -15.94 -9.97
C TYR A 66 -29.58 -16.61 -11.31
N PHE A 67 -28.71 -16.49 -12.31
CA PHE A 67 -28.87 -17.17 -13.61
C PHE A 67 -28.65 -18.68 -13.53
N ALA A 68 -27.67 -19.14 -12.75
CA ALA A 68 -27.42 -20.56 -12.54
C ALA A 68 -28.63 -21.28 -11.92
N GLU A 69 -29.33 -20.63 -10.99
CA GLU A 69 -30.55 -21.16 -10.35
C GLU A 69 -31.76 -21.25 -11.31
N ARG A 70 -31.74 -20.50 -12.42
CA ARG A 70 -32.83 -20.44 -13.41
C ARG A 70 -32.54 -21.23 -14.69
N THR A 71 -31.39 -21.88 -14.76
CA THR A 71 -30.97 -22.66 -15.92
C THR A 71 -30.90 -24.15 -15.55
N PRO A 72 -31.23 -25.06 -16.50
CA PRO A 72 -31.15 -26.49 -16.24
C PRO A 72 -29.75 -26.89 -15.75
N PRO A 73 -29.65 -27.62 -14.62
CA PRO A 73 -28.38 -28.13 -14.14
C PRO A 73 -27.66 -28.92 -15.23
N GLY A 74 -26.35 -28.68 -15.37
CA GLY A 74 -25.52 -29.34 -16.38
C GLY A 74 -25.61 -28.76 -17.79
N GLY A 75 -26.57 -27.88 -18.09
CA GLY A 75 -26.64 -27.17 -19.37
C GLY A 75 -25.52 -26.14 -19.55
N GLU A 76 -25.23 -25.75 -20.80
CA GLU A 76 -24.18 -24.79 -21.15
C GLU A 76 -24.31 -23.47 -20.38
N SER A 77 -25.51 -22.88 -20.38
CA SER A 77 -25.77 -21.62 -19.65
C SER A 77 -25.55 -21.75 -18.14
N HIS A 78 -25.86 -22.91 -17.55
CA HIS A 78 -25.61 -23.17 -16.13
C HIS A 78 -24.11 -23.25 -15.84
N GLN A 79 -23.34 -23.91 -16.71
CA GLN A 79 -21.88 -24.01 -16.59
C GLN A 79 -21.21 -22.63 -16.74
N LEU A 80 -21.62 -21.84 -17.74
CA LEU A 80 -21.12 -20.48 -17.93
C LEU A 80 -21.41 -19.59 -16.72
N ALA A 81 -22.62 -19.65 -16.17
CA ALA A 81 -22.99 -18.93 -14.95
C ALA A 81 -22.13 -19.34 -13.75
N GLN A 82 -21.82 -20.64 -13.59
CA GLN A 82 -20.89 -21.07 -12.55
C GLN A 82 -19.45 -20.56 -12.77
N VAL A 83 -18.98 -20.51 -14.01
CA VAL A 83 -17.65 -19.96 -14.34
C VAL A 83 -17.59 -18.47 -14.00
N MET A 84 -18.61 -17.69 -14.37
CA MET A 84 -18.69 -16.27 -14.03
C MET A 84 -18.62 -16.04 -12.51
N ALA A 85 -19.35 -16.82 -11.73
CA ALA A 85 -19.33 -16.73 -10.27
C ALA A 85 -17.94 -17.07 -9.70
N LYS A 86 -17.26 -18.10 -10.24
CA LYS A 86 -15.91 -18.49 -9.85
C LYS A 86 -14.87 -17.42 -10.17
N GLU A 87 -14.96 -16.77 -11.34
CA GLU A 87 -14.03 -15.70 -11.72
C GLU A 87 -14.23 -14.45 -10.87
N ALA A 88 -15.48 -14.09 -10.52
CA ALA A 88 -15.72 -13.01 -9.56
C ALA A 88 -15.09 -13.28 -8.19
N ASP A 89 -15.16 -14.53 -7.70
CA ASP A 89 -14.49 -14.94 -6.46
C ASP A 89 -12.97 -14.95 -6.58
N ARG A 90 -12.44 -15.35 -7.73
CA ARG A 90 -11.00 -15.28 -8.00
C ARG A 90 -10.50 -13.84 -7.99
N LEU A 91 -11.20 -12.91 -8.65
CA LEU A 91 -10.85 -11.49 -8.64
C LEU A 91 -10.94 -10.89 -7.24
N ASN A 92 -11.96 -11.25 -6.45
CA ASN A 92 -12.06 -10.82 -5.06
C ASN A 92 -10.84 -11.27 -4.22
N ARG A 93 -10.33 -12.49 -4.45
CA ARG A 93 -9.10 -12.96 -3.79
C ARG A 93 -7.87 -12.16 -4.21
N VAL A 94 -7.67 -11.94 -5.52
CA VAL A 94 -6.55 -11.14 -6.05
C VAL A 94 -6.56 -9.72 -5.46
N VAL A 95 -7.72 -9.08 -5.36
CA VAL A 95 -7.86 -7.75 -4.74
C VAL A 95 -7.48 -7.80 -3.26
N SER A 96 -7.81 -8.89 -2.57
CA SER A 96 -7.49 -9.07 -1.15
C SER A 96 -5.98 -9.27 -0.93
N GLU A 97 -5.35 -10.11 -1.73
CA GLU A 97 -3.90 -10.35 -1.71
C GLU A 97 -3.12 -9.06 -2.02
N LEU A 98 -3.59 -8.26 -2.98
CA LEU A 98 -2.98 -6.96 -3.29
C LEU A 98 -3.07 -5.99 -2.11
N LEU A 99 -4.19 -5.97 -1.38
CA LEU A 99 -4.33 -5.12 -0.20
C LEU A 99 -3.41 -5.53 0.95
N GLU A 100 -3.19 -6.83 1.14
CA GLU A 100 -2.29 -7.35 2.17
C GLU A 100 -0.84 -6.88 1.95
N LEU A 101 -0.40 -6.79 0.70
CA LEU A 101 0.93 -6.26 0.34
C LEU A 101 1.12 -4.78 0.68
N VAL A 102 0.04 -3.99 0.65
CA VAL A 102 0.09 -2.53 0.78
C VAL A 102 -0.29 -2.06 2.18
N ARG A 103 -0.86 -2.95 3.01
CA ARG A 103 -1.20 -2.64 4.40
C ARG A 103 0.09 -2.46 5.21
N PRO A 104 0.36 -1.26 5.77
CA PRO A 104 1.55 -1.05 6.58
C PRO A 104 1.50 -1.98 7.81
N PRO A 105 2.64 -2.56 8.23
CA PRO A 105 2.71 -3.26 9.51
C PRO A 105 2.34 -2.27 10.61
N ILE A 106 1.39 -2.67 11.44
CA ILE A 106 0.89 -1.90 12.59
C ILE A 106 2.03 -1.74 13.60
#